data_AF-A0A2R3QPD3-F1
#
_entry.id   AF-A0A2R3QPD3-F1
#
_cell.length_a   1.000
_cell.length_b   1.000
_cell.length_c   1.000
_cell.angle_alpha   90.00
_cell.angle_beta   90.00
_cell.angle_gamma   90.00
#
_symmetry.space_group_name_H-M   'P 1'
#
loop_
_entity.id
_entity.type
_entity.pdbx_description
1 polymer ?
#
loop_
_entity_poly.entity_id
_entity_poly.type
_entity_poly.pdbx_seq_one_letter_code
_entity_poly.pdbx_strand_id
1 'polypeptide(L)'
;MEKIGAYTERATESGEWRSGNPATGQQATPMLASYFNMVQRELVQVVESAGIELDKDDDSQLLQAIRRLRGGAATNFGQWLWSSSTAGNPGAGRIALNNATPGSATTLFIEEISAEDVDFAQSLGLLRAGDTITLQERDTAELSHRLRVTGLAVDHGTYRSIPVDYVSGSGGLPEADAIVSVLLTQAGASDASIPLFMAQWWPNRASIPAGYAPADGQLLSRATFPDAWAGIQAGNVPSVADATWLSTATERGKYTAGDGSTSFRLPDYNGKAAGSLGAVFMRGDGALSAAVAGAIQASQMMDHRHATAEFTAGRLGNSTAATGPSQSGLGVTSNDTNVRELMLTSSAVYAGAHGAPSVGAETRPLNVTGCWIIKIFGSVTNPGSADAAQLASDYAALVGRVAALETRPRGLGDGQTWQDVTASRAIGTIYTNTTGRSIEVLIGASSDGNSRLTAQVGSLPEFGNQSYAAPGTDMVSVSFVVPNGWTYRLNSLTGTLLWLEMRT
;
A
#
# COMPACT_ATOMS: atom_id res chain seq x y z
N MET A 1 -38.62 23.54 39.63
CA MET A 1 -38.74 24.15 40.97
C MET A 1 -38.92 25.68 40.94
N GLU A 2 -39.95 26.21 41.63
CA GLU A 2 -40.24 27.66 41.75
C GLU A 2 -39.70 28.25 43.08
N LYS A 3 -39.55 29.58 43.17
CA LYS A 3 -39.20 30.28 44.42
C LYS A 3 -40.42 30.44 45.35
N ILE A 4 -40.18 30.58 46.66
CA ILE A 4 -41.25 30.73 47.67
C ILE A 4 -42.13 31.97 47.45
N GLY A 5 -41.58 33.04 46.85
CA GLY A 5 -42.33 34.25 46.47
C GLY A 5 -43.49 34.02 45.51
N ALA A 6 -43.53 32.90 44.76
CA ALA A 6 -44.66 32.52 43.93
C ALA A 6 -45.87 32.01 44.75
N TYR A 7 -45.64 31.58 45.99
CA TYR A 7 -46.66 30.99 46.87
C TYR A 7 -47.09 31.94 47.98
N THR A 8 -46.36 33.02 48.21
CA THR A 8 -46.65 34.01 49.24
C THR A 8 -46.01 35.36 48.95
N GLU A 9 -46.77 36.42 49.16
CA GLU A 9 -46.28 37.81 49.15
C GLU A 9 -45.34 38.10 50.34
N ARG A 10 -45.23 37.17 51.29
CA ARG A 10 -44.36 37.28 52.46
C ARG A 10 -42.94 36.80 52.20
N ALA A 11 -42.41 37.10 51.02
CA ALA A 11 -41.04 36.81 50.62
C ALA A 11 -40.18 38.09 50.59
N THR A 12 -38.87 37.96 50.39
CA THR A 12 -38.01 39.10 50.03
C THR A 12 -38.35 39.59 48.62
N GLU A 13 -37.84 40.76 48.23
CA GLU A 13 -37.99 41.27 46.85
C GLU A 13 -37.40 40.30 45.81
N SER A 14 -36.39 39.51 46.19
CA SER A 14 -35.81 38.43 45.37
C SER A 14 -36.64 37.14 45.34
N GLY A 15 -37.80 37.11 46.00
CA GLY A 15 -38.70 35.96 46.08
C GLY A 15 -38.27 34.87 47.07
N GLU A 16 -37.40 35.19 48.03
CA GLU A 16 -36.79 34.23 48.96
C GLU A 16 -37.40 34.30 50.37
N TRP A 17 -37.02 33.35 51.22
CA TRP A 17 -37.44 33.29 52.62
C TRP A 17 -36.97 34.54 53.38
N ARG A 18 -37.87 35.14 54.16
CA ARG A 18 -37.56 36.28 55.05
C ARG A 18 -37.88 35.95 56.50
N SER A 19 -37.00 36.38 57.39
CA SER A 19 -37.23 36.35 58.83
C SER A 19 -38.32 37.33 59.24
N GLY A 20 -39.02 37.01 60.32
CA GLY A 20 -39.92 37.97 60.97
C GLY A 20 -39.13 38.96 61.82
N ASN A 21 -39.63 40.19 61.93
CA ASN A 21 -39.10 41.19 62.84
C ASN A 21 -40.24 41.71 63.74
N PRO A 22 -40.31 41.24 65.01
CA PRO A 22 -41.34 41.66 65.96
C PRO A 22 -41.34 43.16 66.26
N ALA A 23 -40.19 43.83 66.18
CA ALA A 23 -40.06 45.26 66.49
C ALA A 23 -40.68 46.15 65.41
N THR A 24 -40.74 45.68 64.16
CA THR A 24 -41.33 46.41 63.03
C THR A 24 -42.68 45.83 62.59
N GLY A 25 -43.18 44.80 63.28
CA GLY A 25 -44.40 44.07 62.89
C GLY A 25 -44.26 43.24 61.61
N GLN A 26 -43.05 43.08 61.08
CA GLN A 26 -42.81 42.32 59.86
C GLN A 26 -42.98 40.82 60.11
N GLN A 27 -43.94 40.21 59.42
CA GLN A 27 -44.18 38.77 59.53
C GLN A 27 -43.18 37.97 58.69
N ALA A 28 -42.71 36.86 59.28
CA ALA A 28 -41.87 35.87 58.61
C ALA A 28 -42.61 35.21 57.45
N THR A 29 -41.85 34.65 56.50
CA THR A 29 -42.42 33.79 55.47
C THR A 29 -43.02 32.54 56.12
N PRO A 30 -44.31 32.23 55.89
CA PRO A 30 -44.94 31.04 56.45
C PRO A 30 -44.41 29.78 55.76
N MET A 31 -44.33 28.68 56.51
CA MET A 31 -44.06 27.36 55.94
C MET A 31 -45.30 26.84 55.21
N LEU A 32 -45.31 26.93 53.88
CA LEU A 32 -46.45 26.55 53.06
C LEU A 32 -46.33 25.11 52.57
N ALA A 33 -47.35 24.30 52.87
CA ALA A 33 -47.41 22.90 52.43
C ALA A 33 -47.30 22.77 50.91
N SER A 34 -47.85 23.71 50.13
CA SER A 34 -47.75 23.73 48.67
C SER A 34 -46.30 23.81 48.17
N TYR A 35 -45.47 24.65 48.79
CA TYR A 35 -44.06 24.78 48.44
C TYR A 35 -43.25 23.53 48.82
N PHE A 36 -43.43 23.00 50.04
CA PHE A 36 -42.72 21.80 50.47
C PHE A 36 -43.13 20.56 49.69
N ASN A 37 -44.41 20.41 49.34
CA ASN A 37 -44.88 19.32 48.48
C ASN A 37 -44.32 19.43 47.06
N MET A 38 -44.13 20.65 46.53
CA MET A 38 -43.48 20.85 45.23
C MET A 38 -42.02 20.40 45.27
N VAL A 39 -41.25 20.82 46.28
CA VAL A 39 -39.85 20.36 46.46
C VAL A 39 -39.78 18.85 46.63
N GLN A 40 -40.65 18.26 47.46
CA GLN A 40 -40.73 16.82 47.65
C GLN A 40 -41.00 16.09 46.33
N ARG A 41 -41.98 16.53 45.54
CA ARG A 41 -42.32 15.90 44.26
C ARG A 41 -41.16 15.98 43.26
N GLU A 42 -40.45 17.10 43.18
CA GLU A 42 -39.30 17.24 42.26
C GLU A 42 -38.17 16.30 42.65
N LEU A 43 -37.84 16.20 43.94
CA LEU A 43 -36.79 15.29 44.42
C LEU A 43 -37.19 13.82 44.27
N VAL A 44 -38.45 13.48 44.58
CA VAL A 44 -39.01 12.14 44.40
C VAL A 44 -38.96 11.73 42.92
N GLN A 45 -39.34 12.62 42.00
CA GLN A 45 -39.28 12.34 40.56
C GLN A 45 -37.86 12.01 40.09
N VAL A 46 -36.83 12.67 40.64
CA VAL A 46 -35.44 12.32 40.34
C VAL A 46 -35.13 10.88 40.77
N VAL A 47 -35.52 10.49 41.99
CA VAL A 47 -35.30 9.13 42.52
C VAL A 47 -36.05 8.06 41.72
N GLU A 48 -37.34 8.28 41.47
CA GLU A 48 -38.18 7.36 40.71
C GLU A 48 -37.75 7.26 39.24
N SER A 49 -37.31 8.36 38.62
CA SER A 49 -36.80 8.35 37.24
C SER A 49 -35.52 7.53 37.08
N ALA A 50 -34.75 7.39 38.16
CA ALA A 50 -33.61 6.49 38.22
C ALA A 50 -34.01 5.01 38.42
N GLY A 51 -35.30 4.70 38.57
CA GLY A 51 -35.81 3.36 38.84
C GLY A 51 -35.48 2.86 40.25
N ILE A 52 -35.46 3.76 41.23
CA ILE A 52 -35.27 3.45 42.66
C ILE A 52 -36.63 3.58 43.35
N GLU A 53 -37.00 2.59 44.17
CA GLU A 53 -38.22 2.63 44.99
C GLU A 53 -37.97 3.47 46.25
N LEU A 54 -38.95 4.30 46.62
CA LEU A 54 -38.81 5.21 47.76
C LEU A 54 -38.78 4.43 49.09
N ASP A 55 -37.72 4.63 49.87
CA ASP A 55 -37.56 4.06 51.20
C ASP A 55 -37.41 5.16 52.26
N LYS A 56 -38.22 5.11 53.32
CA LYS A 56 -38.13 6.08 54.42
C LYS A 56 -36.91 5.84 55.33
N ASP A 57 -36.30 4.66 55.23
CA ASP A 57 -35.18 4.24 56.08
C ASP A 57 -33.81 4.46 55.37
N ASP A 58 -33.81 4.95 54.12
CA ASP A 58 -32.60 5.26 53.34
C ASP A 58 -32.48 6.77 53.02
N ASP A 59 -31.59 7.47 53.71
CA ASP A 59 -31.30 8.90 53.48
C ASP A 59 -30.34 9.15 52.28
N SER A 60 -29.94 8.12 51.53
CA SER A 60 -28.96 8.22 50.43
C SER A 60 -29.57 8.10 49.02
N GLN A 61 -30.88 7.91 48.90
CA GLN A 61 -31.56 7.62 47.63
C GLN A 61 -31.36 8.69 46.55
N LEU A 62 -31.36 9.98 46.92
CA LEU A 62 -31.11 11.06 45.95
C LEU A 62 -29.70 10.97 45.35
N LEU A 63 -28.71 10.62 46.18
CA LEU A 63 -27.34 10.41 45.73
C LEU A 63 -27.25 9.18 44.82
N GLN A 64 -27.92 8.08 45.18
CA GLN A 64 -28.00 6.87 44.34
C GLN A 64 -28.65 7.17 42.98
N ALA A 65 -29.71 7.98 42.98
CA ALA A 65 -30.41 8.40 41.76
C ALA A 65 -29.50 9.22 40.84
N ILE A 66 -28.77 10.20 41.38
CA ILE A 66 -27.82 11.01 40.63
C ILE A 66 -26.72 10.13 40.01
N ARG A 67 -26.19 9.17 40.78
CA ARG A 67 -25.18 8.22 40.28
C ARG A 67 -25.72 7.38 39.13
N ARG A 68 -26.94 6.85 39.27
CA ARG A 68 -27.59 6.00 38.25
C ARG A 68 -27.97 6.77 36.97
N LEU A 69 -28.47 8.00 37.11
CA LEU A 69 -28.88 8.85 35.99
C LEU A 69 -27.70 9.43 35.20
N ARG A 70 -26.52 9.57 35.81
CA ARG A 70 -25.29 9.99 35.12
C ARG A 70 -24.76 8.92 34.16
N GLY A 71 -25.31 7.72 34.21
CA GLY A 71 -24.86 6.54 33.48
C GLY A 71 -24.11 5.59 34.40
N GLY A 72 -24.77 4.51 34.81
CA GLY A 72 -24.08 3.31 35.28
C GLY A 72 -23.50 2.53 34.10
N ALA A 73 -22.70 1.50 34.41
CA ALA A 73 -22.08 0.41 33.61
C ALA A 73 -22.25 0.33 32.07
N ALA A 74 -23.37 0.76 31.49
CA ALA A 74 -23.60 0.94 30.06
C ALA A 74 -22.94 2.19 29.45
N THR A 75 -22.46 3.14 30.25
CA THR A 75 -21.61 4.22 29.75
C THR A 75 -20.19 3.75 29.63
N ASN A 76 -19.64 3.88 28.42
CA ASN A 76 -18.23 3.74 28.10
C ASN A 76 -17.35 4.84 28.75
N PHE A 77 -17.79 5.42 29.87
CA PHE A 77 -17.18 6.55 30.56
C PHE A 77 -17.32 6.37 32.07
N GLY A 78 -16.25 6.64 32.82
CA GLY A 78 -16.23 6.63 34.28
C GLY A 78 -15.01 7.36 34.84
N GLN A 79 -14.90 7.46 36.17
CA GLN A 79 -13.79 8.15 36.82
C GLN A 79 -13.07 7.27 37.84
N TRP A 80 -11.74 7.32 37.81
CA TRP A 80 -10.86 6.60 38.74
C TRP A 80 -9.87 7.57 39.38
N LEU A 81 -9.37 7.21 40.55
CA LEU A 81 -8.25 7.90 41.18
C LEU A 81 -6.93 7.40 40.57
N TRP A 82 -5.99 8.30 40.33
CA TRP A 82 -4.68 7.91 39.87
C TRP A 82 -3.89 7.21 40.98
N SER A 83 -3.19 6.14 40.63
CA SER A 83 -2.27 5.41 41.50
C SER A 83 -0.86 5.47 40.93
N SER A 84 0.11 5.75 41.81
CA SER A 84 1.54 5.77 41.47
C SER A 84 2.18 4.38 41.43
N SER A 85 1.40 3.31 41.70
CA SER A 85 1.88 1.94 41.57
C SER A 85 2.20 1.61 40.11
N THR A 86 3.32 0.96 39.85
CA THR A 86 3.73 0.51 38.50
C THR A 86 3.57 -0.98 38.29
N ALA A 87 3.01 -1.71 39.28
CA ALA A 87 2.78 -3.15 39.17
C ALA A 87 1.67 -3.61 40.12
N GLY A 88 0.96 -4.67 39.73
CA GLY A 88 -0.04 -5.33 40.57
C GLY A 88 -1.32 -4.52 40.73
N ASN A 89 -1.97 -4.66 41.89
CA ASN A 89 -3.24 -4.01 42.19
C ASN A 89 -3.05 -2.49 42.34
N PRO A 90 -3.79 -1.64 41.58
CA PRO A 90 -3.69 -0.19 41.69
C PRO A 90 -4.33 0.38 42.97
N GLY A 91 -5.18 -0.40 43.65
CA GLY A 91 -5.99 -0.04 44.82
C GLY A 91 -7.46 0.25 44.47
N ALA A 92 -8.34 0.21 45.47
CA ALA A 92 -9.78 0.40 45.30
C ALA A 92 -10.11 1.73 44.58
N GLY A 93 -10.94 1.69 43.54
CA GLY A 93 -11.33 2.89 42.78
C GLY A 93 -10.21 3.53 41.96
N ARG A 94 -9.09 2.81 41.72
CA ARG A 94 -7.88 3.39 41.11
C ARG A 94 -7.48 2.82 39.76
N ILE A 95 -6.66 3.60 39.07
CA ILE A 95 -6.06 3.28 37.78
C ILE A 95 -4.56 3.61 37.79
N ALA A 96 -3.75 2.81 37.09
CA ALA A 96 -2.31 2.99 37.01
C ALA A 96 -1.72 2.47 35.70
N LEU A 97 -0.54 2.99 35.33
CA LEU A 97 0.28 2.45 34.24
C LEU A 97 1.50 1.73 34.79
N ASN A 98 1.96 0.71 34.08
CA ASN A 98 3.15 -0.05 34.49
C ASN A 98 4.49 0.68 34.30
N ASN A 99 4.47 1.95 33.91
CA ASN A 99 5.66 2.75 33.67
C ASN A 99 5.42 4.20 34.08
N ALA A 100 6.45 4.83 34.65
CA ALA A 100 6.44 6.24 35.01
C ALA A 100 6.40 7.18 33.78
N THR A 101 6.76 6.66 32.60
CA THR A 101 6.66 7.38 31.32
C THR A 101 5.44 6.86 30.53
N PRO A 102 4.40 7.69 30.29
CA PRO A 102 3.19 7.26 29.58
C PRO A 102 3.49 6.61 28.22
N GLY A 103 4.43 7.19 27.45
CA GLY A 103 4.84 6.70 26.14
C GLY A 103 5.54 5.33 26.11
N SER A 104 5.92 4.80 27.28
CA SER A 104 6.58 3.49 27.41
C SER A 104 5.75 2.50 28.24
N ALA A 105 4.51 2.84 28.57
CA ALA A 105 3.61 1.94 29.26
C ALA A 105 3.12 0.85 28.30
N THR A 106 3.15 -0.40 28.76
CA THR A 106 2.68 -1.58 28.02
C THR A 106 1.50 -2.27 28.69
N THR A 107 1.13 -1.84 29.90
CA THR A 107 0.00 -2.39 30.66
C THR A 107 -0.65 -1.29 31.48
N LEU A 108 -1.99 -1.26 31.41
CA LEU A 108 -2.86 -0.46 32.26
C LEU A 108 -3.47 -1.37 33.33
N PHE A 109 -3.37 -0.97 34.59
CA PHE A 109 -4.06 -1.60 35.71
C PHE A 109 -5.25 -0.74 36.10
N ILE A 110 -6.44 -1.33 36.19
CA ILE A 110 -7.67 -0.61 36.52
C ILE A 110 -8.54 -1.45 37.45
N GLU A 111 -9.01 -0.85 38.54
CA GLU A 111 -9.96 -1.48 39.45
C GLU A 111 -11.35 -1.57 38.81
N GLU A 112 -12.06 -2.67 39.04
CA GLU A 112 -13.35 -2.92 38.38
C GLU A 112 -14.46 -1.98 38.85
N ILE A 113 -14.41 -1.58 40.10
CA ILE A 113 -15.25 -0.56 40.72
C ILE A 113 -14.54 0.79 40.60
N SER A 114 -15.21 1.76 39.99
CA SER A 114 -14.69 3.11 39.82
C SER A 114 -14.61 3.88 41.15
N ALA A 115 -13.96 5.05 41.15
CA ALA A 115 -13.96 5.96 42.31
C ALA A 115 -15.37 6.51 42.65
N GLU A 116 -16.36 6.25 41.79
CA GLU A 116 -17.76 6.64 41.99
C GLU A 116 -18.63 5.49 42.52
N ASP A 117 -18.01 4.37 42.93
CA ASP A 117 -18.66 3.13 43.37
C ASP A 117 -19.52 2.47 42.27
N VAL A 118 -19.10 2.59 41.00
CA VAL A 118 -19.78 1.99 39.85
C VAL A 118 -18.99 0.80 39.34
N ASP A 119 -19.68 -0.33 39.12
CA ASP A 119 -19.08 -1.57 38.59
C ASP A 119 -18.89 -1.52 37.06
N PHE A 120 -17.65 -1.68 36.60
CA PHE A 120 -17.23 -1.74 35.21
C PHE A 120 -16.65 -3.11 34.80
N ALA A 121 -16.74 -4.15 35.65
CA ALA A 121 -16.15 -5.47 35.41
C ALA A 121 -16.49 -6.02 34.01
N GLN A 122 -17.77 -5.93 33.61
CA GLN A 122 -18.24 -6.40 32.30
C GLN A 122 -17.70 -5.56 31.14
N SER A 123 -17.77 -4.23 31.24
CA SER A 123 -17.32 -3.32 30.17
C SER A 123 -15.82 -3.42 29.94
N LEU A 124 -15.03 -3.59 31.01
CA LEU A 124 -13.59 -3.84 30.92
C LEU A 124 -13.27 -5.25 30.38
N GLY A 125 -14.11 -6.24 30.69
CA GLY A 125 -13.98 -7.60 30.16
C GLY A 125 -14.29 -7.73 28.66
N LEU A 126 -15.04 -6.79 28.09
CA LEU A 126 -15.37 -6.75 26.66
C LEU A 126 -14.30 -6.07 25.80
N LEU A 127 -13.30 -5.43 26.41
CA LEU A 127 -12.21 -4.79 25.69
C LEU A 127 -11.40 -5.80 24.88
N ARG A 128 -11.12 -5.45 23.64
CA ARG A 128 -10.34 -6.26 22.71
C ARG A 128 -9.28 -5.44 21.99
N ALA A 129 -8.34 -6.14 21.37
CA ALA A 129 -7.33 -5.52 20.54
C ALA A 129 -7.96 -4.57 19.51
N GLY A 130 -7.49 -3.32 19.47
CA GLY A 130 -8.05 -2.26 18.63
C GLY A 130 -8.91 -1.24 19.38
N ASP A 131 -9.46 -1.56 20.56
CA ASP A 131 -10.21 -0.57 21.34
C ASP A 131 -9.29 0.53 21.88
N THR A 132 -9.84 1.68 22.22
CA THR A 132 -9.08 2.84 22.71
C THR A 132 -9.52 3.23 24.11
N ILE A 133 -8.56 3.47 24.99
CA ILE A 133 -8.77 4.01 26.34
C ILE A 133 -8.19 5.43 26.36
N THR A 134 -9.03 6.42 26.64
CA THR A 134 -8.58 7.80 26.83
C THR A 134 -8.64 8.14 28.31
N LEU A 135 -7.53 8.64 28.84
CA LEU A 135 -7.36 9.15 30.19
C LEU A 135 -7.29 10.67 30.09
N GLN A 136 -8.06 11.37 30.91
CA GLN A 136 -7.98 12.83 31.03
C GLN A 136 -8.14 13.21 32.49
N GLU A 137 -7.23 14.01 33.02
CA GLU A 137 -7.41 14.56 34.36
C GLU A 137 -8.65 15.48 34.38
N ARG A 138 -9.51 15.33 35.39
CA ARG A 138 -10.81 16.02 35.41
C ARG A 138 -10.67 17.53 35.53
N ASP A 139 -9.81 17.97 36.43
CA ASP A 139 -9.75 19.37 36.86
C ASP A 139 -8.73 20.19 36.05
N THR A 140 -7.92 19.52 35.23
CA THR A 140 -6.87 20.13 34.41
C THR A 140 -6.83 19.51 33.01
N ALA A 141 -6.99 20.32 31.96
CA ALA A 141 -6.93 19.82 30.57
C ALA A 141 -5.49 19.52 30.07
N GLU A 142 -4.47 19.73 30.90
CA GLU A 142 -3.06 19.60 30.51
C GLU A 142 -2.59 18.14 30.42
N LEU A 143 -3.27 17.25 31.16
CA LEU A 143 -2.95 15.84 31.27
C LEU A 143 -3.98 14.98 30.55
N SER A 144 -3.63 14.53 29.35
CA SER A 144 -4.47 13.62 28.56
C SER A 144 -3.64 12.57 27.85
N HIS A 145 -4.06 11.31 27.90
CA HIS A 145 -3.37 10.19 27.26
C HIS A 145 -4.35 9.29 26.55
N ARG A 146 -3.99 8.85 25.36
CA ARG A 146 -4.72 7.88 24.57
C ARG A 146 -3.90 6.62 24.42
N LEU A 147 -4.51 5.50 24.78
CA LEU A 147 -3.92 4.17 24.79
C LEU A 147 -4.75 3.28 23.86
N ARG A 148 -4.09 2.40 23.11
CA ARG A 148 -4.72 1.38 22.29
C ARG A 148 -4.61 0.05 23.00
N VAL A 149 -5.71 -0.69 23.13
CA VAL A 149 -5.71 -2.05 23.66
C VAL A 149 -5.08 -3.00 22.63
N THR A 150 -4.14 -3.85 23.06
CA THR A 150 -3.39 -4.77 22.18
C THR A 150 -3.75 -6.24 22.36
N GLY A 151 -4.54 -6.57 23.38
CA GLY A 151 -4.92 -7.94 23.72
C GLY A 151 -6.08 -7.99 24.72
N LEU A 152 -6.41 -9.18 25.21
CA LEU A 152 -7.51 -9.36 26.17
C LEU A 152 -7.10 -8.88 27.57
N ALA A 153 -8.06 -8.29 28.29
CA ALA A 153 -7.89 -7.94 29.70
C ALA A 153 -7.78 -9.21 30.56
N VAL A 154 -6.81 -9.26 31.48
CA VAL A 154 -6.68 -10.33 32.47
C VAL A 154 -7.32 -9.88 33.76
N ASP A 155 -8.22 -10.71 34.29
CA ASP A 155 -8.96 -10.49 35.52
C ASP A 155 -8.18 -11.04 36.73
N HIS A 156 -7.98 -10.19 37.74
CA HIS A 156 -7.31 -10.53 39.01
C HIS A 156 -8.27 -10.46 40.21
N GLY A 157 -9.59 -10.45 39.96
CA GLY A 157 -10.65 -10.47 40.96
C GLY A 157 -11.20 -9.09 41.33
N THR A 158 -10.35 -8.15 41.74
CA THR A 158 -10.77 -6.76 42.05
C THR A 158 -10.29 -5.76 41.00
N TYR A 159 -9.34 -6.15 40.16
CA TYR A 159 -8.76 -5.27 39.15
C TYR A 159 -8.42 -6.08 37.90
N ARG A 160 -8.28 -5.38 36.78
CA ARG A 160 -7.85 -5.95 35.51
C ARG A 160 -6.51 -5.38 35.07
N SER A 161 -5.69 -6.22 34.44
CA SER A 161 -4.52 -5.78 33.69
C SER A 161 -4.82 -5.84 32.19
N ILE A 162 -4.75 -4.70 31.53
CA ILE A 162 -5.10 -4.53 30.11
C ILE A 162 -3.80 -4.25 29.36
N PRO A 163 -3.40 -5.10 28.40
CA PRO A 163 -2.24 -4.83 27.56
C PRO A 163 -2.56 -3.67 26.61
N VAL A 164 -1.69 -2.67 26.59
CA VAL A 164 -1.90 -1.42 25.85
C VAL A 164 -0.63 -0.93 25.17
N ASP A 165 -0.78 -0.19 24.08
CA ASP A 165 0.26 0.64 23.47
C ASP A 165 -0.13 2.12 23.58
N TYR A 166 0.87 2.99 23.77
CA TYR A 166 0.66 4.43 23.77
C TYR A 166 0.41 4.96 22.35
N VAL A 167 -0.63 5.80 22.19
CA VAL A 167 -1.00 6.40 20.91
C VAL A 167 -0.58 7.87 20.83
N SER A 168 -1.03 8.67 21.79
CA SER A 168 -0.86 10.13 21.80
C SER A 168 -1.27 10.72 23.13
N GLY A 169 -0.78 11.91 23.46
CA GLY A 169 -1.19 12.62 24.66
C GLY A 169 -0.31 13.83 24.97
N SER A 170 -0.60 14.48 26.08
CA SER A 170 0.11 15.64 26.62
C SER A 170 0.22 15.52 28.14
N GLY A 171 1.28 16.10 28.69
CA GLY A 171 1.54 16.08 30.14
C GLY A 171 2.27 14.82 30.62
N GLY A 172 2.64 14.81 31.90
CA GLY A 172 3.31 13.69 32.59
C GLY A 172 2.33 12.58 32.99
N LEU A 173 2.48 12.01 34.19
CA LEU A 173 1.40 11.25 34.83
C LEU A 173 0.65 12.17 35.80
N PRO A 174 -0.64 11.93 36.07
CA PRO A 174 -1.36 12.63 37.13
C PRO A 174 -0.68 12.44 38.49
N GLU A 175 -0.91 13.38 39.41
CA GLU A 175 -0.49 13.21 40.80
C GLU A 175 -1.26 12.05 41.46
N ALA A 176 -0.68 11.45 42.49
CA ALA A 176 -1.39 10.42 43.25
C ALA A 176 -2.72 11.00 43.79
N ASP A 177 -3.79 10.20 43.70
CA ASP A 177 -5.14 10.59 44.11
C ASP A 177 -5.83 11.65 43.22
N ALA A 178 -5.18 12.11 42.14
CA ALA A 178 -5.86 12.95 41.14
C ALA A 178 -6.99 12.17 40.48
N ILE A 179 -8.13 12.83 40.21
CA ILE A 179 -9.25 12.16 39.56
C ILE A 179 -9.09 12.19 38.05
N VAL A 180 -9.10 11.02 37.44
CA VAL A 180 -8.95 10.80 36.01
C VAL A 180 -10.27 10.32 35.43
N SER A 181 -10.76 11.04 34.44
CA SER A 181 -11.85 10.63 33.58
C SER A 181 -11.35 9.63 32.54
N VAL A 182 -12.03 8.49 32.43
CA VAL A 182 -11.68 7.39 31.54
C VAL A 182 -12.80 7.19 30.54
N LEU A 183 -12.47 7.28 29.24
CA LEU A 183 -13.37 7.01 28.13
C LEU A 183 -12.90 5.75 27.38
N LEU A 184 -13.75 4.74 27.34
CA LEU A 184 -13.57 3.49 26.60
C LEU A 184 -14.24 3.61 25.23
N THR A 185 -13.47 3.71 24.16
CA THR A 185 -14.01 3.76 22.80
C THR A 185 -13.80 2.43 22.13
N GLN A 186 -14.88 1.73 21.81
CA GLN A 186 -14.80 0.53 20.99
C GLN A 186 -14.20 0.91 19.64
N ALA A 187 -13.30 0.07 19.12
CA ALA A 187 -12.80 0.21 17.78
C ALA A 187 -13.99 0.26 16.81
N GLY A 188 -14.20 1.41 16.15
CA GLY A 188 -14.97 1.44 14.92
C GLY A 188 -14.34 0.45 13.95
N ALA A 189 -15.14 -0.20 13.11
CA ALA A 189 -14.69 -1.20 12.13
C ALA A 189 -13.76 -0.64 11.01
N SER A 190 -13.02 0.45 11.25
CA SER A 190 -12.28 1.19 10.22
C SER A 190 -10.88 0.63 9.94
N ASP A 191 -10.15 0.11 10.94
CA ASP A 191 -8.75 -0.32 10.73
C ASP A 191 -8.60 -1.80 10.33
N ALA A 192 -9.67 -2.58 10.46
CA ALA A 192 -9.73 -4.00 10.09
C ALA A 192 -10.40 -4.26 8.73
N SER A 193 -10.81 -3.22 7.99
CA SER A 193 -11.70 -3.39 6.83
C SER A 193 -11.02 -3.96 5.57
N ILE A 194 -9.68 -3.93 5.48
CA ILE A 194 -8.95 -4.43 4.32
C ILE A 194 -7.84 -5.39 4.78
N PRO A 195 -7.96 -6.70 4.48
CA PRO A 195 -6.97 -7.69 4.85
C PRO A 195 -5.59 -7.43 4.25
N LEU A 196 -4.55 -7.81 4.98
CA LEU A 196 -3.18 -7.83 4.47
C LEU A 196 -3.11 -8.70 3.20
N PHE A 197 -2.29 -8.28 2.24
CA PHE A 197 -2.13 -8.87 0.91
C PHE A 197 -3.32 -8.76 -0.04
N MET A 198 -4.41 -8.09 0.34
CA MET A 198 -5.50 -7.82 -0.60
C MET A 198 -4.97 -7.00 -1.77
N ALA A 199 -5.17 -7.52 -2.98
CA ALA A 199 -4.89 -6.80 -4.22
C ALA A 199 -6.10 -5.97 -4.65
N GLN A 200 -5.85 -4.74 -5.08
CA GLN A 200 -6.88 -3.79 -5.50
C GLN A 200 -6.45 -3.05 -6.76
N TRP A 201 -7.41 -2.74 -7.63
CA TRP A 201 -7.17 -1.87 -8.77
C TRP A 201 -7.27 -0.41 -8.34
N TRP A 202 -6.26 0.39 -8.69
CA TRP A 202 -6.18 1.79 -8.30
C TRP A 202 -6.05 2.69 -9.54
N PRO A 203 -6.87 3.76 -9.65
CA PRO A 203 -6.94 4.58 -10.87
C PRO A 203 -5.69 5.42 -11.12
N ASN A 204 -4.99 5.88 -10.07
CA ASN A 204 -3.83 6.75 -10.22
C ASN A 204 -2.63 6.28 -9.40
N ARG A 205 -1.61 5.75 -10.09
CA ARG A 205 -0.36 5.27 -9.50
C ARG A 205 0.41 6.32 -8.71
N ALA A 206 0.28 7.61 -9.06
CA ALA A 206 0.98 8.67 -8.34
C ALA A 206 0.38 8.95 -6.95
N SER A 207 -0.82 8.45 -6.66
CA SER A 207 -1.56 8.70 -5.43
C SER A 207 -1.96 7.39 -4.75
N ILE A 208 -1.05 6.41 -4.68
CA ILE A 208 -1.29 5.16 -3.96
C ILE A 208 -1.48 5.46 -2.47
N PRO A 209 -2.55 4.97 -1.82
CA PRO A 209 -2.81 5.24 -0.41
C PRO A 209 -1.74 4.64 0.50
N ALA A 210 -1.59 5.23 1.69
CA ALA A 210 -0.68 4.73 2.71
C ALA A 210 -0.95 3.26 3.09
N GLY A 211 0.14 2.50 3.22
CA GLY A 211 0.14 1.08 3.59
C GLY A 211 -0.15 0.13 2.43
N TYR A 212 -0.09 0.64 1.20
CA TYR A 212 -0.14 -0.14 -0.03
C TYR A 212 1.15 0.05 -0.84
N ALA A 213 1.50 -0.96 -1.62
CA ALA A 213 2.55 -0.86 -2.62
C ALA A 213 2.03 -1.26 -4.00
N PRO A 214 2.60 -0.70 -5.09
CA PRO A 214 2.33 -1.21 -6.43
C PRO A 214 2.84 -2.65 -6.56
N ALA A 215 2.10 -3.51 -7.25
CA ALA A 215 2.49 -4.89 -7.53
C ALA A 215 3.40 -4.98 -8.76
N ASP A 216 4.65 -4.53 -8.64
CA ASP A 216 5.60 -4.38 -9.76
C ASP A 216 6.75 -5.40 -9.73
N GLY A 217 6.73 -6.37 -8.81
CA GLY A 217 7.84 -7.31 -8.64
C GLY A 217 9.05 -6.76 -7.87
N GLN A 218 8.90 -5.64 -7.16
CA GLN A 218 9.98 -4.99 -6.41
C GLN A 218 10.33 -5.72 -5.12
N LEU A 219 11.59 -5.56 -4.67
CA LEU A 219 12.05 -5.99 -3.35
C LEU A 219 11.71 -4.94 -2.29
N LEU A 220 11.19 -5.38 -1.16
CA LEU A 220 10.86 -4.57 0.00
C LEU A 220 11.59 -5.07 1.25
N SER A 221 11.84 -4.18 2.21
CA SER A 221 12.54 -4.48 3.46
C SER A 221 11.63 -5.19 4.45
N ARG A 222 12.11 -6.31 5.02
CA ARG A 222 11.40 -7.03 6.09
C ARG A 222 11.30 -6.21 7.36
N ALA A 223 12.30 -5.39 7.67
CA ALA A 223 12.31 -4.54 8.85
C ALA A 223 11.28 -3.41 8.74
N THR A 224 11.04 -2.91 7.53
CA THR A 224 10.04 -1.86 7.26
C THR A 224 8.62 -2.42 7.20
N PHE A 225 8.45 -3.66 6.75
CA PHE A 225 7.15 -4.33 6.63
C PHE A 225 7.14 -5.67 7.38
N PRO A 226 7.24 -5.66 8.72
CA PRO A 226 7.34 -6.87 9.52
C PRO A 226 6.08 -7.75 9.41
N ASP A 227 4.89 -7.14 9.35
CA ASP A 227 3.62 -7.87 9.23
C ASP A 227 3.49 -8.60 7.89
N ALA A 228 3.86 -7.93 6.79
CA ALA A 228 3.89 -8.56 5.47
C ALA A 228 4.90 -9.71 5.44
N TRP A 229 6.06 -9.56 6.07
CA TRP A 229 7.02 -10.64 6.14
C TRP A 229 6.50 -11.83 6.96
N ALA A 230 5.91 -11.58 8.14
CA ALA A 230 5.32 -12.62 8.98
C ALA A 230 4.22 -13.40 8.24
N GLY A 231 3.35 -12.70 7.50
CA GLY A 231 2.30 -13.34 6.71
C GLY A 231 2.82 -14.17 5.54
N ILE A 232 3.92 -13.74 4.88
CA ILE A 232 4.58 -14.54 3.84
C ILE A 232 5.20 -15.80 4.46
N GLN A 233 5.89 -15.69 5.60
CA GLN A 233 6.45 -16.85 6.30
C GLN A 233 5.38 -17.84 6.78
N ALA A 234 4.21 -17.32 7.19
CA ALA A 234 3.07 -18.14 7.59
C ALA A 234 2.40 -18.87 6.42
N GLY A 235 2.79 -18.59 5.17
CA GLY A 235 2.22 -19.22 3.97
C GLY A 235 0.85 -18.66 3.58
N ASN A 236 0.50 -17.44 4.03
CA ASN A 236 -0.80 -16.83 3.71
C ASN A 236 -0.94 -16.41 2.24
N VAL A 237 0.17 -16.40 1.50
CA VAL A 237 0.23 -16.03 0.08
C VAL A 237 1.09 -17.04 -0.70
N PRO A 238 0.81 -17.24 -2.00
CA PRO A 238 1.64 -18.11 -2.83
C PRO A 238 3.05 -17.54 -2.95
N SER A 239 4.04 -18.39 -2.68
CA SER A 239 5.45 -18.00 -2.70
C SER A 239 6.31 -18.99 -3.48
N VAL A 240 7.46 -18.52 -3.95
CA VAL A 240 8.47 -19.30 -4.67
C VAL A 240 9.88 -18.77 -4.36
N ALA A 241 10.92 -19.55 -4.67
CA ALA A 241 12.30 -19.10 -4.56
C ALA A 241 12.59 -17.92 -5.51
N ASP A 242 13.39 -16.95 -5.08
CA ASP A 242 13.67 -15.74 -5.88
C ASP A 242 14.34 -16.07 -7.22
N ALA A 243 15.23 -17.06 -7.24
CA ALA A 243 15.87 -17.54 -8.46
C ALA A 243 14.84 -18.04 -9.49
N THR A 244 13.83 -18.79 -9.05
CA THR A 244 12.75 -19.31 -9.91
C THR A 244 11.88 -18.16 -10.43
N TRP A 245 11.55 -17.20 -9.57
CA TRP A 245 10.79 -16.01 -9.96
C TRP A 245 11.50 -15.20 -11.05
N LEU A 246 12.82 -15.04 -10.92
CA LEU A 246 13.65 -14.31 -11.89
C LEU A 246 13.75 -15.05 -13.23
N SER A 247 13.96 -16.37 -13.20
CA SER A 247 14.13 -17.19 -14.41
C SER A 247 12.84 -17.51 -15.15
N THR A 248 11.70 -17.52 -14.44
CA THR A 248 10.45 -18.08 -14.97
C THR A 248 9.34 -17.05 -14.88
N ALA A 249 9.04 -16.38 -16.01
CA ALA A 249 8.09 -15.27 -16.04
C ALA A 249 6.66 -15.63 -15.60
N THR A 250 6.25 -16.90 -15.74
CA THR A 250 4.94 -17.39 -15.25
C THR A 250 4.86 -17.47 -13.72
N GLU A 251 5.98 -17.47 -13.01
CA GLU A 251 6.03 -17.55 -11.55
C GLU A 251 5.94 -16.17 -10.89
N ARG A 252 5.89 -15.10 -11.69
CA ARG A 252 5.97 -13.72 -11.21
C ARG A 252 4.71 -13.21 -10.51
N GLY A 253 3.62 -13.99 -10.53
CA GLY A 253 2.43 -13.73 -9.72
C GLY A 253 2.58 -14.17 -8.26
N LYS A 254 3.74 -14.68 -7.85
CA LYS A 254 4.04 -15.14 -6.48
C LYS A 254 4.96 -14.17 -5.74
N TYR A 255 4.94 -14.27 -4.41
CA TYR A 255 5.90 -13.61 -3.52
C TYR A 255 7.21 -14.40 -3.45
N THR A 256 8.29 -13.77 -3.01
CA THR A 256 9.55 -14.47 -2.73
C THR A 256 10.14 -14.01 -1.41
N ALA A 257 11.02 -14.84 -0.84
CA ALA A 257 11.84 -14.47 0.31
C ALA A 257 12.98 -13.48 -0.05
N GLY A 258 13.01 -12.92 -1.26
CA GLY A 258 14.05 -11.99 -1.71
C GLY A 258 15.45 -12.58 -1.57
N ASP A 259 16.35 -11.82 -0.94
CA ASP A 259 17.73 -12.22 -0.63
C ASP A 259 17.88 -13.34 0.43
N GLY A 260 16.77 -13.76 1.05
CA GLY A 260 16.76 -14.76 2.12
C GLY A 260 16.92 -14.20 3.54
N SER A 261 17.39 -12.96 3.72
CA SER A 261 17.68 -12.36 5.04
C SER A 261 16.87 -11.10 5.34
N THR A 262 16.96 -10.10 4.48
CA THR A 262 16.61 -8.70 4.76
C THR A 262 15.45 -8.21 3.92
N SER A 263 15.18 -8.86 2.79
CA SER A 263 14.14 -8.45 1.86
C SER A 263 13.12 -9.54 1.54
N PHE A 264 12.01 -9.15 0.92
CA PHE A 264 11.05 -10.03 0.27
C PHE A 264 10.57 -9.36 -1.01
N ARG A 265 10.10 -10.15 -1.99
CA ARG A 265 9.60 -9.62 -3.27
C ARG A 265 8.09 -9.71 -3.35
N LEU A 266 7.47 -8.66 -3.87
CA LEU A 266 6.05 -8.67 -4.24
C LEU A 266 5.82 -9.37 -5.59
N PRO A 267 4.59 -9.81 -5.89
CA PRO A 267 4.18 -10.18 -7.24
C PRO A 267 4.29 -9.03 -8.24
N ASP A 268 4.45 -9.35 -9.53
CA ASP A 268 4.43 -8.39 -10.63
C ASP A 268 3.12 -8.46 -11.43
N TYR A 269 2.02 -8.00 -10.82
CA TYR A 269 0.72 -7.93 -11.49
C TYR A 269 0.64 -6.83 -12.54
N ASN A 270 1.47 -5.80 -12.42
CA ASN A 270 1.51 -4.69 -13.38
C ASN A 270 2.43 -4.97 -14.58
N GLY A 271 3.17 -6.09 -14.59
CA GLY A 271 4.08 -6.47 -15.66
C GLY A 271 5.25 -5.51 -15.84
N LYS A 272 5.74 -4.92 -14.75
CA LYS A 272 6.80 -3.89 -14.76
C LYS A 272 8.20 -4.46 -14.59
N ALA A 273 8.35 -5.67 -14.07
CA ALA A 273 9.65 -6.30 -13.96
C ALA A 273 10.21 -6.66 -15.34
N ALA A 274 11.54 -6.58 -15.48
CA ALA A 274 12.22 -6.88 -16.74
C ALA A 274 11.95 -8.33 -17.20
N GLY A 275 11.45 -8.51 -18.42
CA GLY A 275 11.09 -9.83 -18.97
C GLY A 275 9.71 -10.36 -18.55
N SER A 276 8.84 -9.50 -18.02
CA SER A 276 7.48 -9.90 -17.65
C SER A 276 6.61 -10.12 -18.89
N LEU A 277 5.58 -10.97 -18.74
CA LEU A 277 4.66 -11.33 -19.84
C LEU A 277 3.67 -10.20 -20.19
N GLY A 278 3.58 -9.17 -19.36
CA GLY A 278 2.62 -8.07 -19.47
C GLY A 278 1.85 -7.86 -18.17
N ALA A 279 0.99 -6.84 -18.15
CA ALA A 279 0.09 -6.61 -17.01
C ALA A 279 -0.99 -7.70 -16.96
N VAL A 280 -1.28 -8.22 -15.77
CA VAL A 280 -2.16 -9.39 -15.62
C VAL A 280 -3.62 -8.99 -15.42
N PHE A 281 -4.51 -9.86 -15.87
CA PHE A 281 -5.92 -9.86 -15.51
C PHE A 281 -6.18 -11.01 -14.52
N MET A 282 -6.73 -10.69 -13.35
CA MET A 282 -6.96 -11.69 -12.30
C MET A 282 -8.21 -12.51 -12.59
N ARG A 283 -8.14 -13.81 -12.29
CA ARG A 283 -9.25 -14.76 -12.49
C ARG A 283 -9.39 -15.68 -11.27
N GLY A 284 -10.55 -16.31 -11.14
CA GLY A 284 -10.76 -17.39 -10.17
C GLY A 284 -9.92 -18.63 -10.49
N ASP A 285 -9.68 -19.47 -9.49
CA ASP A 285 -8.82 -20.66 -9.53
C ASP A 285 -9.53 -21.92 -10.06
N GLY A 286 -10.83 -21.83 -10.39
CA GLY A 286 -11.65 -22.94 -10.89
C GLY A 286 -11.28 -23.45 -12.29
N ALA A 287 -12.21 -24.16 -12.94
CA ALA A 287 -11.96 -24.79 -14.25
C ALA A 287 -11.35 -23.81 -15.27
N LEU A 288 -10.40 -24.30 -16.08
CA LEU A 288 -9.62 -23.54 -17.07
C LEU A 288 -8.58 -22.55 -16.48
N SER A 289 -8.38 -22.56 -15.16
CA SER A 289 -7.23 -21.95 -14.46
C SER A 289 -5.95 -22.78 -14.63
N ALA A 290 -4.79 -22.22 -14.24
CA ALA A 290 -3.52 -22.95 -14.12
C ALA A 290 -3.57 -24.02 -13.01
N ALA A 291 -4.59 -23.98 -12.14
CA ALA A 291 -4.71 -24.80 -10.95
C ALA A 291 -3.51 -24.67 -9.96
N VAL A 292 -2.71 -23.61 -10.11
CA VAL A 292 -1.57 -23.28 -9.25
C VAL A 292 -1.70 -21.83 -8.84
N ALA A 293 -1.88 -21.59 -7.54
CA ALA A 293 -2.03 -20.24 -6.99
C ALA A 293 -0.81 -19.37 -7.33
N GLY A 294 -1.06 -18.16 -7.84
CA GLY A 294 -0.02 -17.20 -8.23
C GLY A 294 0.72 -17.51 -9.53
N ALA A 295 0.44 -18.61 -10.22
CA ALA A 295 1.00 -18.86 -11.55
C ALA A 295 0.26 -18.03 -12.62
N ILE A 296 1.00 -17.30 -13.44
CA ILE A 296 0.49 -16.53 -14.57
C ILE A 296 0.28 -17.48 -15.76
N GLN A 297 -0.94 -17.52 -16.26
CA GLN A 297 -1.27 -18.20 -17.51
C GLN A 297 -1.02 -17.27 -18.69
N ALA A 298 -0.34 -17.79 -19.71
CA ALA A 298 -0.20 -17.08 -20.98
C ALA A 298 -1.56 -16.92 -21.67
N SER A 299 -1.67 -15.90 -22.53
CA SER A 299 -2.84 -15.74 -23.38
C SER A 299 -2.94 -16.91 -24.38
N GLN A 300 -4.17 -17.32 -24.66
CA GLN A 300 -4.46 -18.40 -25.60
C GLN A 300 -5.75 -18.08 -26.36
N MET A 301 -5.79 -18.45 -27.65
CA MET A 301 -7.02 -18.54 -28.44
C MET A 301 -7.47 -19.99 -28.52
N MET A 302 -8.77 -20.24 -28.44
CA MET A 302 -9.28 -21.59 -28.68
C MET A 302 -9.11 -22.00 -30.14
N ASP A 303 -9.10 -23.32 -30.37
CA ASP A 303 -9.21 -23.86 -31.72
C ASP A 303 -10.44 -23.26 -32.41
N HIS A 304 -10.24 -22.80 -33.63
CA HIS A 304 -11.29 -22.21 -34.44
C HIS A 304 -11.03 -22.56 -35.90
N ARG A 305 -12.12 -22.65 -36.67
CA ARG A 305 -12.06 -22.98 -38.09
C ARG A 305 -12.61 -21.83 -38.90
N HIS A 306 -11.94 -21.54 -40.00
CA HIS A 306 -12.44 -20.62 -41.01
C HIS A 306 -13.07 -21.43 -42.13
N ALA A 307 -14.34 -21.17 -42.44
CA ALA A 307 -14.97 -21.72 -43.62
C ALA A 307 -14.43 -20.99 -44.85
N THR A 308 -13.78 -21.70 -45.76
CA THR A 308 -13.46 -21.17 -47.09
C THR A 308 -14.67 -21.37 -48.00
N ALA A 309 -14.91 -20.44 -48.93
CA ALA A 309 -16.00 -20.58 -49.89
C ALA A 309 -15.79 -21.86 -50.74
N GLU A 310 -16.85 -22.65 -50.87
CA GLU A 310 -16.85 -23.90 -51.65
C GLU A 310 -16.69 -23.54 -53.14
N PHE A 311 -15.52 -23.82 -53.71
CA PHE A 311 -15.32 -23.65 -55.16
C PHE A 311 -16.07 -24.76 -55.89
N THR A 312 -17.14 -24.39 -56.62
CA THR A 312 -17.87 -25.33 -57.49
C THR A 312 -16.90 -26.00 -58.47
N ALA A 313 -16.88 -27.33 -58.43
CA ALA A 313 -15.89 -28.20 -59.05
C ALA A 313 -15.58 -27.85 -60.52
N GLY A 314 -14.36 -27.39 -60.75
CA GLY A 314 -13.82 -27.10 -62.06
C GLY A 314 -12.29 -27.03 -62.02
N ARG A 315 -11.65 -28.18 -61.74
CA ARG A 315 -10.22 -28.43 -61.99
C ARG A 315 -9.22 -27.70 -61.05
N LEU A 316 -9.29 -27.97 -59.75
CA LEU A 316 -8.13 -27.82 -58.86
C LEU A 316 -7.54 -29.20 -58.59
N GLY A 317 -6.28 -29.41 -58.98
CA GLY A 317 -5.54 -30.62 -58.68
C GLY A 317 -5.42 -30.83 -57.17
N ASN A 318 -5.56 -32.08 -56.76
CA ASN A 318 -5.44 -32.63 -55.40
C ASN A 318 -4.67 -31.74 -54.40
N SER A 319 -5.39 -30.96 -53.59
CA SER A 319 -4.80 -30.28 -52.44
C SER A 319 -4.68 -31.29 -51.29
N THR A 320 -3.45 -31.73 -51.02
CA THR A 320 -3.15 -32.46 -49.79
C THR A 320 -3.46 -31.56 -48.60
N ALA A 321 -4.27 -32.05 -47.66
CA ALA A 321 -4.66 -31.31 -46.46
C ALA A 321 -3.42 -30.80 -45.72
N ALA A 322 -3.20 -29.48 -45.75
CA ALA A 322 -2.12 -28.85 -45.02
C ALA A 322 -2.51 -28.73 -43.54
N THR A 323 -2.05 -29.65 -42.71
CA THR A 323 -2.09 -29.55 -41.25
C THR A 323 -0.91 -28.67 -40.79
N GLY A 324 -1.09 -27.36 -40.75
CA GLY A 324 -0.08 -26.40 -40.27
C GLY A 324 -0.56 -24.94 -40.33
N PRO A 325 0.07 -24.01 -39.58
CA PRO A 325 -0.34 -22.60 -39.57
C PRO A 325 -0.28 -22.04 -40.99
N SER A 326 -1.42 -21.54 -41.46
CA SER A 326 -1.64 -21.15 -42.86
C SER A 326 -0.81 -19.94 -43.26
N GLN A 327 0.44 -20.16 -43.68
CA GLN A 327 1.18 -19.31 -44.61
C GLN A 327 1.31 -20.01 -45.98
N SER A 328 0.31 -20.80 -46.39
CA SER A 328 0.36 -21.47 -47.69
C SER A 328 -0.22 -20.55 -48.76
N GLY A 329 0.66 -19.80 -49.43
CA GLY A 329 0.35 -19.24 -50.73
C GLY A 329 0.00 -20.38 -51.69
N LEU A 330 -1.27 -20.47 -52.08
CA LEU A 330 -1.74 -21.39 -53.12
C LEU A 330 -1.04 -21.02 -54.45
N GLY A 331 0.03 -21.75 -54.78
CA GLY A 331 0.70 -21.64 -56.07
C GLY A 331 -0.18 -22.24 -57.17
N VAL A 332 -1.03 -21.44 -57.79
CA VAL A 332 -1.74 -21.84 -59.02
C VAL A 332 -0.82 -21.58 -60.21
N THR A 333 -0.33 -22.64 -60.84
CA THR A 333 0.29 -22.56 -62.17
C THR A 333 -0.79 -22.76 -63.22
N SER A 334 -1.19 -21.69 -63.91
CA SER A 334 -2.08 -21.76 -65.08
C SER A 334 -1.38 -21.16 -66.29
N ASN A 335 -1.34 -21.92 -67.40
CA ASN A 335 -0.77 -21.49 -68.69
C ASN A 335 -1.76 -20.70 -69.58
N ASP A 336 -2.91 -20.30 -69.05
CA ASP A 336 -3.93 -19.58 -69.81
C ASP A 336 -3.81 -18.06 -69.64
N THR A 337 -3.86 -17.32 -70.75
CA THR A 337 -3.84 -15.85 -70.80
C THR A 337 -5.11 -15.18 -70.24
N ASN A 338 -6.08 -15.95 -69.76
CA ASN A 338 -7.35 -15.50 -69.18
C ASN A 338 -7.45 -15.85 -67.69
N VAL A 339 -6.41 -15.57 -66.91
CA VAL A 339 -6.52 -15.64 -65.45
C VAL A 339 -7.40 -14.47 -64.99
N ARG A 340 -8.68 -14.74 -64.75
CA ARG A 340 -9.49 -13.87 -63.89
C ARG A 340 -8.82 -13.85 -62.54
N GLU A 341 -8.30 -12.69 -62.18
CA GLU A 341 -7.55 -12.38 -60.97
C GLU A 341 -8.06 -13.21 -59.78
N LEU A 342 -7.31 -14.27 -59.46
CA LEU A 342 -7.58 -15.09 -58.29
C LEU A 342 -7.35 -14.14 -57.12
N MET A 343 -8.41 -13.82 -56.36
CA MET A 343 -8.30 -13.05 -55.11
C MET A 343 -7.46 -13.87 -54.13
N LEU A 344 -6.14 -13.82 -54.28
CA LEU A 344 -5.20 -14.19 -53.23
C LEU A 344 -5.56 -13.26 -52.08
N THR A 345 -6.03 -13.83 -50.97
CA THR A 345 -6.18 -13.11 -49.71
C THR A 345 -4.79 -12.72 -49.23
N SER A 346 -4.23 -11.67 -49.82
CA SER A 346 -2.95 -11.06 -49.44
C SER A 346 -3.10 -10.11 -48.24
N SER A 347 -4.32 -9.96 -47.73
CA SER A 347 -4.64 -9.29 -46.47
C SER A 347 -6.02 -9.77 -45.99
N ALA A 348 -6.26 -9.75 -44.69
CA ALA A 348 -7.57 -10.05 -44.11
C ALA A 348 -8.63 -9.16 -44.80
N VAL A 349 -9.49 -9.76 -45.62
CA VAL A 349 -10.56 -9.02 -46.29
C VAL A 349 -11.62 -8.75 -45.25
N TYR A 350 -11.76 -7.48 -44.88
CA TYR A 350 -12.71 -7.03 -43.88
C TYR A 350 -14.13 -7.27 -44.39
N ALA A 351 -14.88 -8.14 -43.72
CA ALA A 351 -16.29 -8.35 -44.01
C ALA A 351 -17.04 -7.04 -43.71
N GLY A 352 -17.52 -6.37 -44.76
CA GLY A 352 -18.15 -5.03 -44.69
C GLY A 352 -19.38 -4.91 -43.78
N ALA A 353 -19.88 -6.01 -43.21
CA ALA A 353 -21.00 -5.99 -42.26
C ALA A 353 -20.63 -5.49 -40.85
N HIS A 354 -19.34 -5.55 -40.46
CA HIS A 354 -18.90 -5.23 -39.09
C HIS A 354 -17.77 -4.18 -39.00
N GLY A 355 -17.46 -3.51 -40.11
CA GLY A 355 -16.40 -2.51 -40.18
C GLY A 355 -14.99 -3.09 -40.09
N ALA A 356 -13.98 -2.21 -40.14
CA ALA A 356 -12.59 -2.62 -39.94
C ALA A 356 -12.33 -2.98 -38.47
N PRO A 357 -11.71 -4.13 -38.17
CA PRO A 357 -11.34 -4.52 -36.81
C PRO A 357 -10.29 -3.57 -36.27
N SER A 358 -10.35 -3.30 -34.97
CA SER A 358 -9.26 -2.62 -34.25
C SER A 358 -8.04 -3.53 -34.22
N VAL A 359 -6.91 -3.05 -34.74
CA VAL A 359 -5.63 -3.76 -34.75
C VAL A 359 -4.65 -3.16 -33.74
N GLY A 360 -3.78 -3.98 -33.15
CA GLY A 360 -2.78 -3.58 -32.19
C GLY A 360 -1.80 -4.71 -31.89
N ALA A 361 -0.77 -4.44 -31.08
CA ALA A 361 0.24 -5.44 -30.71
C ALA A 361 -0.30 -6.56 -29.80
N GLU A 362 -1.49 -6.38 -29.21
CA GLU A 362 -2.13 -7.32 -28.29
C GLU A 362 -3.64 -7.43 -28.60
N THR A 363 -4.16 -8.66 -28.62
CA THR A 363 -5.60 -8.92 -28.64
C THR A 363 -6.16 -8.89 -27.22
N ARG A 364 -7.01 -7.90 -26.93
CA ARG A 364 -7.54 -7.66 -25.58
C ARG A 364 -8.95 -7.07 -25.62
N PRO A 365 -9.78 -7.26 -24.57
CA PRO A 365 -11.03 -6.53 -24.44
C PRO A 365 -10.78 -5.03 -24.23
N LEU A 366 -11.81 -4.21 -24.44
CA LEU A 366 -11.80 -2.82 -23.99
C LEU A 366 -11.49 -2.77 -22.49
N ASN A 367 -10.55 -1.92 -22.10
CA ASN A 367 -10.04 -1.84 -20.73
C ASN A 367 -9.66 -0.40 -20.37
N VAL A 368 -9.57 -0.13 -19.07
CA VAL A 368 -9.04 1.12 -18.50
C VAL A 368 -7.71 0.83 -17.81
N THR A 369 -6.72 1.67 -18.08
CA THR A 369 -5.38 1.54 -17.47
C THR A 369 -5.40 2.09 -16.04
N GLY A 370 -4.89 1.28 -15.11
CA GLY A 370 -4.64 1.68 -13.72
C GLY A 370 -3.46 0.90 -13.15
N CYS A 371 -3.43 0.75 -11.83
CA CYS A 371 -2.35 0.08 -11.12
C CYS A 371 -2.91 -0.95 -10.15
N TRP A 372 -2.43 -2.20 -10.23
CA TRP A 372 -2.61 -3.15 -9.15
C TRP A 372 -1.75 -2.73 -7.96
N ILE A 373 -2.40 -2.55 -6.82
CA ILE A 373 -1.77 -2.27 -5.53
C ILE A 373 -2.10 -3.39 -4.55
N ILE A 374 -1.22 -3.62 -3.58
CA ILE A 374 -1.34 -4.67 -2.58
C ILE A 374 -1.23 -4.03 -1.20
N LYS A 375 -2.15 -4.37 -0.29
CA LYS A 375 -2.03 -3.97 1.12
C LYS A 375 -0.83 -4.70 1.75
N ILE A 376 0.15 -3.94 2.23
CA ILE A 376 1.41 -4.49 2.76
C ILE A 376 1.74 -4.02 4.18
N PHE A 377 0.92 -3.13 4.74
CA PHE A 377 1.01 -2.71 6.13
C PHE A 377 -0.15 -3.29 6.93
N GLY A 378 0.09 -3.72 8.17
CA GLY A 378 -0.98 -4.08 9.09
C GLY A 378 -1.89 -2.90 9.43
N SER A 379 -2.86 -3.12 10.31
CA SER A 379 -3.72 -2.05 10.85
C SER A 379 -2.84 -0.93 11.41
N VAL A 380 -3.03 0.30 10.92
CA VAL A 380 -2.30 1.49 11.36
C VAL A 380 -2.71 1.77 12.79
N THR A 381 -1.88 1.35 13.73
CA THR A 381 -2.26 1.36 15.15
C THR A 381 -2.06 2.74 15.78
N ASN A 382 -1.16 3.57 15.20
CA ASN A 382 -0.77 4.90 15.69
C ASN A 382 -0.62 5.97 14.57
N PRO A 383 -0.83 7.27 14.85
CA PRO A 383 -0.56 8.37 13.89
C PRO A 383 0.89 8.39 13.38
N GLY A 384 1.88 8.13 14.25
CA GLY A 384 3.29 7.99 13.83
C GLY A 384 3.56 6.75 12.95
N SER A 385 2.70 5.73 13.04
CA SER A 385 2.74 4.59 12.11
C SER A 385 2.05 4.89 10.78
N ALA A 386 1.18 5.92 10.71
CA ALA A 386 0.61 6.40 9.46
C ALA A 386 1.68 7.14 8.64
N ASP A 387 2.48 7.99 9.29
CA ASP A 387 3.64 8.63 8.67
C ASP A 387 4.71 7.62 8.28
N ALA A 388 4.96 6.60 9.11
CA ALA A 388 5.85 5.50 8.76
C ALA A 388 5.29 4.64 7.60
N ALA A 389 3.98 4.38 7.56
CA ALA A 389 3.34 3.65 6.46
C ALA A 389 3.35 4.47 5.16
N GLN A 390 3.17 5.80 5.23
CA GLN A 390 3.31 6.69 4.09
C GLN A 390 4.76 6.71 3.61
N LEU A 391 5.72 6.91 4.51
CA LEU A 391 7.15 6.87 4.18
C LEU A 391 7.57 5.53 3.60
N ALA A 392 7.04 4.42 4.11
CA ALA A 392 7.29 3.09 3.59
C ALA A 392 6.69 2.89 2.20
N SER A 393 5.51 3.45 1.95
CA SER A 393 4.86 3.43 0.62
C SER A 393 5.66 4.27 -0.39
N ASP A 394 6.11 5.45 0.02
CA ASP A 394 6.97 6.33 -0.77
C ASP A 394 8.33 5.67 -1.06
N TYR A 395 8.90 4.99 -0.06
CA TYR A 395 10.12 4.20 -0.21
C TYR A 395 9.94 3.05 -1.20
N ALA A 396 8.84 2.29 -1.11
CA ALA A 396 8.52 1.22 -2.05
C ALA A 396 8.39 1.75 -3.50
N ALA A 397 7.74 2.90 -3.67
CA ALA A 397 7.64 3.56 -4.98
C ALA A 397 9.01 4.05 -5.48
N LEU A 398 9.85 4.59 -4.60
CA LEU A 398 11.21 5.04 -4.93
C LEU A 398 12.08 3.85 -5.35
N VAL A 399 12.05 2.73 -4.62
CA VAL A 399 12.79 1.51 -4.98
C VAL A 399 12.38 1.02 -6.37
N GLY A 400 11.07 1.01 -6.68
CA GLY A 400 10.59 0.67 -8.02
C GLY A 400 11.14 1.60 -9.11
N ARG A 401 11.20 2.92 -8.85
CA ARG A 401 11.80 3.90 -9.78
C ARG A 401 13.30 3.72 -9.94
N VAL A 402 14.02 3.42 -8.87
CA VAL A 402 15.48 3.19 -8.90
C VAL A 402 15.78 1.92 -9.68
N ALA A 403 15.07 0.82 -9.44
CA ALA A 403 15.22 -0.41 -10.22
C ALA A 403 14.93 -0.19 -11.72
N ALA A 404 13.93 0.63 -12.06
CA ALA A 404 13.65 1.03 -13.44
C ALA A 404 14.77 1.90 -14.05
N LEU A 405 15.46 2.72 -13.24
CA LEU A 405 16.61 3.51 -13.67
C LEU A 405 17.88 2.66 -13.84
N GLU A 406 18.10 1.70 -12.95
CA GLU A 406 19.24 0.78 -13.02
C GLU A 406 19.15 -0.17 -14.22
N THR A 407 17.94 -0.54 -14.61
CA THR A 407 17.69 -1.36 -15.82
C THR A 407 17.69 -0.55 -17.11
N ARG A 408 17.73 0.80 -17.04
CA ARG A 408 17.79 1.66 -18.23
C ARG A 408 19.17 1.51 -18.91
N PRO A 409 19.23 1.19 -20.22
CA PRO A 409 20.49 1.18 -20.95
C PRO A 409 21.19 2.53 -20.81
N ARG A 410 22.40 2.52 -20.23
CA ARG A 410 23.21 3.73 -20.09
C ARG A 410 23.64 4.22 -21.46
N GLY A 411 23.51 5.53 -21.68
CA GLY A 411 23.87 6.16 -22.95
C GLY A 411 25.37 6.09 -23.23
N LEU A 412 25.73 6.26 -24.50
CA LEU A 412 27.13 6.40 -24.92
C LEU A 412 27.79 7.57 -24.17
N GLY A 413 28.98 7.34 -23.61
CA GLY A 413 29.76 8.34 -22.86
C GLY A 413 29.49 8.40 -21.35
N ASP A 414 28.51 7.67 -20.81
CA ASP A 414 28.29 7.58 -19.36
C ASP A 414 29.35 6.70 -18.69
N GLY A 415 30.36 7.33 -18.07
CA GLY A 415 31.46 6.65 -17.37
C GLY A 415 32.46 5.95 -18.29
N GLN A 416 32.47 6.27 -19.59
CA GLN A 416 33.46 5.77 -20.56
C GLN A 416 34.54 6.82 -20.81
N THR A 417 35.76 6.38 -21.08
CA THR A 417 36.93 7.20 -21.45
C THR A 417 37.48 6.74 -22.80
N TRP A 418 38.09 7.65 -23.55
CA TRP A 418 38.78 7.29 -24.79
C TRP A 418 40.08 6.55 -24.48
N GLN A 419 40.19 5.33 -25.01
CA GLN A 419 41.37 4.49 -24.87
C GLN A 419 42.02 4.32 -26.24
N ASP A 420 43.33 4.56 -26.32
CA ASP A 420 44.13 4.21 -27.50
C ASP A 420 44.39 2.70 -27.49
N VAL A 421 43.75 2.01 -28.43
CA VAL A 421 43.82 0.55 -28.57
C VAL A 421 44.61 0.14 -29.81
N THR A 422 45.32 1.07 -30.44
CA THR A 422 46.04 0.87 -31.72
C THR A 422 46.93 -0.37 -31.68
N ALA A 423 47.69 -0.57 -30.60
CA ALA A 423 48.59 -1.72 -30.45
C ALA A 423 47.87 -3.08 -30.29
N SER A 424 46.58 -3.07 -29.95
CA SER A 424 45.75 -4.26 -29.69
C SER A 424 44.74 -4.56 -30.80
N ARG A 425 44.82 -3.82 -31.91
CA ARG A 425 43.91 -3.95 -33.05
C ARG A 425 44.71 -4.19 -34.33
N ALA A 426 44.10 -4.95 -35.22
CA ALA A 426 44.64 -5.34 -36.52
C ALA A 426 43.53 -5.27 -37.57
N ILE A 427 43.90 -4.85 -38.77
CA ILE A 427 43.03 -4.78 -39.94
C ILE A 427 42.54 -6.20 -40.30
N GLY A 428 41.29 -6.31 -40.78
CA GLY A 428 40.65 -7.57 -41.19
C GLY A 428 40.17 -8.45 -40.04
N THR A 429 40.53 -8.13 -38.79
CA THR A 429 40.12 -8.89 -37.61
C THR A 429 38.73 -8.47 -37.12
N ILE A 430 37.88 -9.45 -36.79
CA ILE A 430 36.54 -9.22 -36.23
C ILE A 430 36.64 -9.11 -34.71
N TYR A 431 36.22 -7.97 -34.17
CA TYR A 431 36.11 -7.73 -32.74
C TYR A 431 34.64 -7.76 -32.30
N THR A 432 34.39 -8.17 -31.06
CA THR A 432 33.05 -8.14 -30.45
C THR A 432 33.05 -7.13 -29.31
N ASN A 433 32.04 -6.26 -29.25
CA ASN A 433 31.84 -5.41 -28.10
C ASN A 433 31.25 -6.24 -26.94
N THR A 434 32.06 -6.53 -25.92
CA THR A 434 31.65 -7.30 -24.74
C THR A 434 31.57 -6.43 -23.47
N THR A 435 31.54 -5.11 -23.61
CA THR A 435 31.64 -4.17 -22.47
C THR A 435 30.35 -4.04 -21.66
N GLY A 436 29.27 -4.69 -22.07
CA GLY A 436 27.95 -4.53 -21.46
C GLY A 436 27.23 -3.23 -21.84
N ARG A 437 27.86 -2.37 -22.67
CA ARG A 437 27.31 -1.08 -23.13
C ARG A 437 27.67 -0.82 -24.59
N SER A 438 27.01 0.12 -25.23
CA SER A 438 27.45 0.59 -26.56
C SER A 438 28.79 1.33 -26.44
N ILE A 439 29.69 1.09 -27.39
CA ILE A 439 30.97 1.82 -27.50
C ILE A 439 30.98 2.66 -28.77
N GLU A 440 31.74 3.76 -28.75
CA GLU A 440 32.11 4.48 -29.97
C GLU A 440 33.52 4.08 -30.35
N VAL A 441 33.71 3.82 -31.63
CA VAL A 441 35.00 3.50 -32.22
C VAL A 441 35.35 4.63 -33.16
N LEU A 442 36.52 5.23 -32.97
CA LEU A 442 37.07 6.25 -33.85
C LEU A 442 38.39 5.74 -34.40
N ILE A 443 38.48 5.68 -35.72
CA ILE A 443 39.68 5.22 -36.40
C ILE A 443 40.15 6.33 -37.32
N GLY A 444 41.40 6.74 -37.14
CA GLY A 444 42.10 7.70 -38.00
C GLY A 444 43.22 7.02 -38.77
N ALA A 445 43.49 7.53 -39.97
CA ALA A 445 44.61 7.13 -40.79
C ALA A 445 45.29 8.35 -41.39
N SER A 446 46.62 8.37 -41.43
CA SER A 446 47.40 9.39 -42.14
C SER A 446 48.37 8.77 -43.14
N SER A 447 48.42 9.30 -44.37
CA SER A 447 49.39 8.86 -45.37
C SER A 447 49.88 10.00 -46.27
N ASP A 448 51.06 9.82 -46.88
CA ASP A 448 51.62 10.75 -47.86
C ASP A 448 51.09 10.40 -49.27
N GLY A 449 49.77 10.45 -49.43
CA GLY A 449 49.05 10.10 -50.67
C GLY A 449 47.55 9.85 -50.44
N ASN A 450 46.89 9.19 -51.40
CA ASN A 450 45.46 8.85 -51.30
C ASN A 450 45.20 7.96 -50.08
N SER A 451 44.37 8.46 -49.16
CA SER A 451 44.03 7.74 -47.93
C SER A 451 42.62 7.17 -48.02
N ARG A 452 42.45 5.86 -47.79
CA ARG A 452 41.14 5.20 -47.72
C ARG A 452 41.03 4.40 -46.43
N LEU A 453 39.87 4.50 -45.81
CA LEU A 453 39.53 3.74 -44.63
C LEU A 453 38.10 3.22 -44.73
N THR A 454 37.90 1.91 -44.57
CA THR A 454 36.56 1.30 -44.53
C THR A 454 36.40 0.39 -43.33
N ALA A 455 35.22 0.44 -42.69
CA ALA A 455 34.85 -0.37 -41.54
C ALA A 455 33.48 -1.03 -41.76
N GLN A 456 33.17 -1.99 -40.89
CA GLN A 456 31.89 -2.69 -40.89
C GLN A 456 31.45 -2.99 -39.46
N VAL A 457 30.14 -2.89 -39.21
CA VAL A 457 29.49 -3.19 -37.93
C VAL A 457 28.41 -4.25 -38.14
N GLY A 458 28.53 -5.37 -37.44
CA GLY A 458 27.65 -6.53 -37.61
C GLY A 458 27.62 -7.02 -39.05
N SER A 459 26.41 -7.23 -39.57
CA SER A 459 26.13 -7.60 -40.97
C SER A 459 25.75 -6.41 -41.86
N LEU A 460 25.94 -5.17 -41.39
CA LEU A 460 25.62 -3.98 -42.18
C LEU A 460 26.60 -3.83 -43.37
N PRO A 461 26.20 -3.11 -44.43
CA PRO A 461 27.11 -2.79 -45.53
C PRO A 461 28.39 -2.10 -45.04
N GLU A 462 29.49 -2.29 -45.77
CA GLU A 462 30.74 -1.59 -45.48
C GLU A 462 30.57 -0.07 -45.70
N PHE A 463 31.16 0.71 -44.81
CA PHE A 463 31.12 2.17 -44.87
C PHE A 463 32.52 2.72 -44.58
N GLY A 464 32.79 3.95 -45.01
CA GLY A 464 34.10 4.54 -44.85
C GLY A 464 34.28 5.81 -45.64
N ASN A 465 35.44 6.43 -45.46
CA ASN A 465 35.80 7.68 -46.09
C ASN A 465 37.05 7.47 -46.96
N GLN A 466 37.16 8.29 -47.99
CA GLN A 466 38.33 8.33 -48.86
C GLN A 466 38.69 9.79 -49.12
N SER A 467 39.96 10.09 -48.99
CA SER A 467 40.55 11.37 -49.34
C SER A 467 41.55 11.18 -50.47
N TYR A 468 41.62 12.19 -51.34
CA TYR A 468 42.45 12.20 -52.53
C TYR A 468 43.32 13.46 -52.45
N ALA A 469 44.56 13.33 -52.01
CA ALA A 469 45.42 14.50 -51.80
C ALA A 469 46.46 14.72 -52.92
N ALA A 470 46.64 16.01 -53.25
CA ALA A 470 47.83 16.59 -53.88
C ALA A 470 48.99 16.66 -52.84
N PRO A 471 50.25 17.05 -53.18
CA PRO A 471 51.42 16.72 -52.36
C PRO A 471 51.35 17.26 -50.91
N GLY A 472 51.32 16.35 -49.92
CA GLY A 472 51.23 16.61 -48.47
C GLY A 472 50.69 15.39 -47.69
N THR A 473 50.68 15.47 -46.35
CA THR A 473 50.09 14.43 -45.48
C THR A 473 48.56 14.55 -45.45
N ASP A 474 47.87 13.50 -45.85
CA ASP A 474 46.40 13.41 -45.89
C ASP A 474 45.87 12.64 -44.68
N MET A 475 44.68 12.98 -44.20
CA MET A 475 44.06 12.37 -43.02
C MET A 475 42.62 11.96 -43.31
N VAL A 476 42.28 10.71 -42.99
CA VAL A 476 40.92 10.19 -43.08
C VAL A 476 40.51 9.57 -41.76
N SER A 477 39.26 9.76 -41.36
CA SER A 477 38.70 9.14 -40.17
C SER A 477 37.34 8.52 -40.43
N VAL A 478 36.99 7.53 -39.63
CA VAL A 478 35.61 7.04 -39.47
C VAL A 478 35.29 6.97 -37.99
N SER A 479 34.06 7.32 -37.62
CA SER A 479 33.51 7.01 -36.32
C SER A 479 32.21 6.24 -36.47
N PHE A 480 31.96 5.31 -35.55
CA PHE A 480 30.73 4.53 -35.54
C PHE A 480 30.46 3.95 -34.14
N VAL A 481 29.17 3.69 -33.87
CA VAL A 481 28.71 3.10 -32.62
C VAL A 481 28.55 1.59 -32.80
N VAL A 482 29.06 0.83 -31.83
CA VAL A 482 28.92 -0.63 -31.79
C VAL A 482 28.07 -1.00 -30.56
N PRO A 483 26.84 -1.51 -30.74
CA PRO A 483 26.03 -2.00 -29.62
C PRO A 483 26.70 -3.15 -28.86
N ASN A 484 26.32 -3.37 -27.61
CA ASN A 484 26.81 -4.51 -26.85
C ASN A 484 26.45 -5.85 -27.54
N GLY A 485 27.39 -6.77 -27.59
CA GLY A 485 27.26 -8.07 -28.27
C GLY A 485 27.45 -8.01 -29.79
N TRP A 486 27.56 -6.83 -30.39
CA TRP A 486 27.75 -6.70 -31.84
C TRP A 486 29.22 -6.78 -32.22
N THR A 487 29.47 -7.25 -33.44
CA THR A 487 30.80 -7.34 -34.02
C THR A 487 31.15 -6.09 -34.82
N TYR A 488 32.44 -5.82 -34.99
CA TYR A 488 32.94 -4.76 -35.87
C TYR A 488 34.34 -5.10 -36.36
N ARG A 489 34.73 -4.53 -37.50
CA ARG A 489 36.07 -4.68 -38.08
C ARG A 489 36.46 -3.49 -38.94
N LEU A 490 37.77 -3.30 -39.07
CA LEU A 490 38.38 -2.42 -40.05
C LEU A 490 38.75 -3.26 -41.28
N ASN A 491 38.20 -2.93 -42.45
CA ASN A 491 38.34 -3.73 -43.68
C ASN A 491 39.54 -3.31 -44.52
N SER A 492 39.80 -2.00 -44.62
CA SER A 492 40.92 -1.47 -45.38
C SER A 492 41.48 -0.20 -44.74
N LEU A 493 42.80 -0.01 -44.88
CA LEU A 493 43.55 1.13 -44.39
C LEU A 493 44.70 1.44 -45.36
N THR A 494 44.86 2.71 -45.71
CA THR A 494 46.10 3.25 -46.29
C THR A 494 46.70 4.27 -45.32
N GLY A 495 47.89 4.01 -44.76
CA GLY A 495 48.58 4.94 -43.87
C GLY A 495 48.85 4.44 -42.44
N THR A 496 49.31 5.34 -41.58
CA THR A 496 49.56 5.10 -40.15
C THR A 496 48.23 5.09 -39.39
N LEU A 497 47.99 4.02 -38.63
CA LEU A 497 46.74 3.78 -37.91
C LEU A 497 46.72 4.49 -36.55
N LEU A 498 45.60 5.12 -36.22
CA LEU A 498 45.19 5.46 -34.86
C LEU A 498 43.81 4.85 -34.61
N TRP A 499 43.67 4.05 -33.56
CA TRP A 499 42.41 3.40 -33.20
C TRP A 499 42.05 3.71 -31.76
N LEU A 500 41.00 4.50 -31.59
CA LEU A 500 40.46 4.88 -30.30
C LEU A 500 39.11 4.20 -30.06
N GLU A 501 38.89 3.75 -28.83
CA GLU A 501 37.61 3.19 -28.41
C GLU A 501 37.16 3.83 -27.11
N MET A 502 35.89 4.23 -27.05
CA MET A 502 35.30 4.80 -25.85
C MET A 502 34.82 3.65 -24.94
N ARG A 503 35.59 3.33 -23.90
CA ARG A 503 35.39 2.18 -23.00
C ARG A 503 35.41 2.59 -21.53
N THR A 504 34.79 1.78 -20.68
CA THR A 504 34.84 1.94 -19.22
C THR A 504 36.17 1.47 -18.65
#